data_AF-A0A386HV00-F1
#
_entry.id   AF-A0A386HV00-F1
#
_cell.length_a   1.000
_cell.length_b   1.000
_cell.length_c   1.000
_cell.angle_alpha   90.00
_cell.angle_beta   90.00
_cell.angle_gamma   90.00
#
_symmetry.space_group_name_H-M   'P 1'
#
loop_
_entity.id
_entity.type
_entity.pdbx_description
1 polymer ?
#
loop_
_entity_poly.entity_id
_entity_poly.type
_entity_poly.pdbx_seq_one_letter_code
_entity_poly.pdbx_strand_id
1 'polypeptide(L)'
;MDETKILDVTLIEPRLKHPTIFEYFDALKPGDSFIIHNDHDPKPVYYQLMGERGNIFSFEYLEKGPEHWYIEIKKNAVDSSTGEPTVGDIAAKDYRKAEVFKKMGIDFCCGGEKSLKEASAEAGIPIEEVENALNAAESATIVDAYDYDKWPIEFLADFIINTHHQYVRDNAEIINNMAVKVSEHHKANHPELPELATKVHYFLQDIQHHLQKEEEILFPNIKNLAAASKNKTKAYKGMVSGPIQMMKMEHEHSGDDLKLFRKLTNNYTLPADACNSYKYLFEKLQEFENDFIKHIHLENNILFPKAEKLENSIAV
;
A
#
# COMPACT_ATOMS: atom_id res chain seq x y z
N MET A 1 -4.40 -34.84 7.30
CA MET A 1 -5.19 -33.78 7.95
C MET A 1 -4.33 -33.34 9.10
N ASP A 2 -3.55 -32.28 8.90
CA ASP A 2 -2.70 -31.76 9.97
C ASP A 2 -3.62 -30.97 10.91
N GLU A 3 -3.58 -31.26 12.20
CA GLU A 3 -4.37 -30.53 13.19
C GLU A 3 -3.76 -29.14 13.36
N THR A 4 -4.32 -28.12 12.72
CA THR A 4 -3.91 -26.73 12.93
C THR A 4 -4.05 -26.40 14.42
N LYS A 5 -2.92 -26.18 15.09
CA LYS A 5 -2.89 -25.96 16.55
C LYS A 5 -3.54 -24.62 16.90
N ILE A 6 -4.50 -24.66 17.82
CA ILE A 6 -5.12 -23.47 18.39
C ILE A 6 -4.40 -23.11 19.70
N LEU A 7 -3.85 -21.89 19.76
CA LEU A 7 -3.31 -21.26 20.96
C LEU A 7 -4.39 -20.37 21.58
N ASP A 8 -4.95 -20.80 22.70
CA ASP A 8 -5.89 -19.97 23.47
C ASP A 8 -5.13 -18.91 24.28
N VAL A 9 -5.13 -17.68 23.77
CA VAL A 9 -4.43 -16.53 24.34
C VAL A 9 -5.19 -15.97 25.54
N THR A 10 -6.48 -16.29 25.70
CA THR A 10 -7.29 -15.81 26.83
C THR A 10 -6.83 -16.39 28.16
N LEU A 11 -6.19 -17.56 28.12
CA LEU A 11 -5.65 -18.27 29.29
C LEU A 11 -4.23 -17.83 29.68
N ILE A 12 -3.60 -16.95 28.91
CA ILE A 12 -2.22 -16.49 29.13
C ILE A 12 -2.22 -15.15 29.88
N GLU A 13 -1.32 -15.00 30.86
CA GLU A 13 -1.18 -13.74 31.59
C GLU A 13 -0.89 -12.56 30.64
N PRO A 14 -1.50 -11.37 30.83
CA PRO A 14 -1.41 -10.26 29.86
C PRO A 14 0.01 -9.89 29.43
N ARG A 15 0.99 -9.91 30.35
CA ARG A 15 2.38 -9.58 30.06
C ARG A 15 3.12 -10.65 29.24
N LEU A 16 2.57 -11.86 29.15
CA LEU A 16 3.17 -13.01 28.46
C LEU A 16 2.48 -13.32 27.12
N LYS A 17 1.31 -12.75 26.83
CA LYS A 17 0.54 -13.00 25.61
C LYS A 17 1.40 -12.84 24.34
N HIS A 18 1.98 -11.66 24.12
CA HIS A 18 2.77 -11.37 22.91
C HIS A 18 4.06 -12.22 22.84
N PRO A 19 4.89 -12.31 23.90
CA PRO A 19 6.06 -13.19 23.90
C PRO A 19 5.73 -14.65 23.52
N THR A 20 4.67 -15.22 24.07
CA THR A 20 4.29 -16.61 23.75
C THR A 20 3.84 -16.77 22.30
N ILE A 21 3.05 -15.84 21.76
CA ILE A 21 2.65 -15.87 20.33
C ILE A 21 3.90 -15.83 19.43
N PHE A 22 4.91 -15.04 19.81
CA PHE A 22 6.12 -14.87 19.02
C PHE A 22 7.01 -16.12 19.09
N GLU A 23 7.11 -16.76 20.25
CA GLU A 23 7.79 -18.05 20.38
C GLU A 23 7.15 -19.13 19.50
N TYR A 24 5.81 -19.16 19.43
CA TYR A 24 5.08 -20.06 18.52
C TYR A 24 5.40 -19.76 17.06
N PHE A 25 5.36 -18.48 16.68
CA PHE A 25 5.68 -18.04 15.32
C PHE A 25 7.13 -18.36 14.91
N ASP A 26 8.08 -18.10 15.80
CA ASP A 26 9.50 -18.31 15.55
C ASP A 26 9.82 -19.81 15.36
N ALA A 27 9.08 -20.68 16.05
CA ALA A 27 9.17 -22.14 15.92
C ALA A 27 8.52 -22.70 14.64
N LEU A 28 7.69 -21.95 13.91
CA LEU A 28 7.09 -22.39 12.65
C LEU A 28 8.15 -22.58 11.56
N LYS A 29 7.97 -23.64 10.74
CA LYS A 29 8.67 -23.74 9.46
C LYS A 29 7.97 -22.85 8.42
N PRO A 30 8.69 -22.41 7.37
CA PRO A 30 8.05 -21.70 6.26
C PRO A 30 6.91 -22.53 5.66
N GLY A 31 5.74 -21.92 5.51
CA GLY A 31 4.51 -22.56 5.04
C GLY A 31 3.58 -23.08 6.15
N ASP A 32 4.07 -23.25 7.39
CA ASP A 32 3.26 -23.71 8.52
C ASP A 32 2.45 -22.56 9.14
N SER A 33 1.33 -22.91 9.80
CA SER A 33 0.43 -21.97 10.49
C SER A 33 0.00 -22.46 11.87
N PHE A 34 -0.51 -21.54 12.68
CA PHE A 34 -1.27 -21.81 13.89
C PHE A 34 -2.38 -20.77 14.05
N ILE A 35 -3.38 -21.07 14.88
CA ILE A 35 -4.50 -20.16 15.14
C ILE A 35 -4.38 -19.61 16.55
N ILE A 36 -4.60 -18.31 16.73
CA ILE A 36 -4.80 -17.72 18.07
C ILE A 36 -6.29 -17.52 18.32
N HIS A 37 -6.72 -17.78 19.56
CA HIS A 37 -8.04 -17.40 20.08
C HIS A 37 -7.86 -16.30 21.12
N ASN A 38 -8.57 -15.18 20.96
CA ASN A 38 -8.49 -14.03 21.85
C ASN A 38 -9.88 -13.45 22.16
N ASP A 39 -9.99 -12.68 23.24
CA ASP A 39 -11.21 -12.03 23.75
C ASP A 39 -11.42 -10.60 23.18
N HIS A 40 -10.48 -10.12 22.36
CA HIS A 40 -10.54 -8.83 21.67
C HIS A 40 -9.72 -8.87 20.37
N ASP A 41 -9.88 -7.85 19.53
CA ASP A 41 -9.12 -7.71 18.28
C ASP A 41 -7.60 -7.63 18.56
N PRO A 42 -6.80 -8.62 18.12
CA PRO A 42 -5.37 -8.69 18.43
C PRO A 42 -4.50 -7.83 17.48
N LYS A 43 -5.04 -6.73 16.93
CA LYS A 43 -4.28 -5.75 16.13
C LYS A 43 -2.91 -5.38 16.73
N PRO A 44 -2.76 -5.14 18.06
CA PRO A 44 -1.44 -4.85 18.63
C PRO A 44 -0.41 -5.97 18.45
N VAL A 45 -0.86 -7.24 18.49
CA VAL A 45 0.00 -8.41 18.26
C VAL A 45 0.52 -8.40 16.83
N TYR A 46 -0.38 -8.15 15.87
CA TYR A 46 -0.03 -8.06 14.45
C TYR A 46 1.03 -6.99 14.21
N TYR A 47 0.81 -5.77 14.69
CA TYR A 47 1.77 -4.67 14.52
C TYR A 47 3.12 -4.96 15.17
N GLN A 48 3.13 -5.59 16.35
CA GLN A 48 4.38 -5.91 17.03
C GLN A 48 5.12 -7.09 16.35
N LEU A 49 4.41 -8.13 15.93
CA LEU A 49 5.01 -9.25 15.20
C LEU A 49 5.61 -8.77 13.87
N MET A 50 4.89 -7.90 13.16
CA MET A 50 5.35 -7.25 11.94
C MET A 50 6.56 -6.36 12.18
N GLY A 51 6.56 -5.54 13.22
CA GLY A 51 7.67 -4.65 13.55
C GLY A 51 8.96 -5.40 13.94
N GLU A 52 8.84 -6.57 14.58
CA GLU A 52 10.03 -7.32 15.00
C GLU A 52 10.49 -8.41 14.00
N ARG A 53 9.60 -8.93 13.14
CA ARG A 53 9.91 -10.04 12.23
C ARG A 53 9.82 -9.67 10.74
N GLY A 54 9.22 -8.53 10.40
CA GLY A 54 8.99 -8.09 9.03
C GLY A 54 7.86 -8.85 8.33
N ASN A 55 7.71 -8.64 7.02
CA ASN A 55 6.64 -9.22 6.19
C ASN A 55 6.90 -10.70 5.82
N ILE A 56 7.15 -11.55 6.82
CA ILE A 56 7.41 -12.98 6.63
C ILE A 56 6.25 -13.87 7.08
N PHE A 57 5.06 -13.29 7.25
CA PHE A 57 3.87 -14.02 7.68
C PHE A 57 2.59 -13.43 7.10
N SER A 58 1.52 -14.23 7.15
CA SER A 58 0.13 -13.81 6.92
C SER A 58 -0.64 -13.85 8.24
N PHE A 59 -1.62 -12.94 8.38
CA PHE A 59 -2.41 -12.74 9.59
C PHE A 59 -3.89 -12.66 9.20
N GLU A 60 -4.55 -13.81 9.11
CA GLU A 60 -5.90 -13.94 8.54
C GLU A 60 -6.95 -14.07 9.65
N TYR A 61 -7.99 -13.24 9.60
CA TYR A 61 -9.11 -13.34 10.52
C TYR A 61 -10.06 -14.45 10.07
N LEU A 62 -10.09 -15.54 10.83
CA LEU A 62 -11.05 -16.63 10.66
C LEU A 62 -12.41 -16.28 11.28
N GLU A 63 -12.40 -15.56 12.40
CA GLU A 63 -13.60 -15.02 13.05
C GLU A 63 -13.30 -13.64 13.64
N LYS A 64 -14.25 -12.71 13.47
CA LYS A 64 -14.22 -11.37 14.06
C LYS A 64 -15.37 -11.27 15.05
N GLY A 65 -15.12 -10.71 16.22
CA GLY A 65 -16.00 -10.76 17.40
C GLY A 65 -17.44 -10.21 17.24
N PRO A 66 -18.15 -9.98 18.36
CA PRO A 66 -17.60 -9.32 19.53
C PRO A 66 -17.09 -10.25 20.65
N GLU A 67 -17.46 -11.52 20.66
CA GLU A 67 -17.15 -12.44 21.78
C GLU A 67 -15.85 -13.24 21.55
N HIS A 68 -15.54 -13.59 20.30
CA HIS A 68 -14.39 -14.41 19.95
C HIS A 68 -13.67 -13.87 18.73
N TRP A 69 -12.33 -13.95 18.78
CA TRP A 69 -11.46 -13.56 17.69
C TRP A 69 -10.54 -14.75 17.40
N TYR A 70 -10.69 -15.33 16.20
CA TYR A 70 -9.82 -16.40 15.72
C TYR A 70 -8.99 -15.88 14.57
N ILE A 71 -7.66 -15.93 14.71
CA ILE A 71 -6.73 -15.45 13.70
C ILE A 71 -5.77 -16.57 13.36
N GLU A 72 -5.63 -16.90 12.09
CA GLU A 72 -4.53 -17.74 11.61
C GLU A 72 -3.29 -16.89 11.37
N ILE A 73 -2.17 -17.29 11.99
CA ILE A 73 -0.85 -16.73 11.75
C ILE A 73 -0.03 -17.80 11.01
N LYS A 74 0.39 -17.49 9.79
CA LYS A 74 1.13 -18.40 8.93
C LYS A 74 2.46 -17.82 8.55
N LYS A 75 3.56 -18.57 8.68
CA LYS A 75 4.88 -18.14 8.22
C LYS A 75 4.93 -18.30 6.70
N ASN A 76 5.21 -17.22 5.98
CA ASN A 76 5.27 -17.26 4.53
C ASN A 76 6.37 -18.25 4.12
N ALA A 77 6.12 -19.05 3.09
CA ALA A 77 7.16 -19.85 2.48
C ALA A 77 8.25 -18.86 2.00
N VAL A 78 9.52 -19.15 2.30
CA VAL A 78 10.61 -18.34 1.77
C VAL A 78 10.66 -18.64 0.28
N ASP A 79 10.04 -17.81 -0.54
CA ASP A 79 10.27 -17.85 -1.97
C ASP A 79 11.58 -17.12 -2.25
N SER A 80 12.68 -17.86 -2.05
CA SER A 80 13.96 -17.48 -2.60
C SER A 80 13.92 -17.78 -4.09
N SER A 81 13.78 -16.74 -4.90
CA SER A 81 14.08 -16.72 -6.34
C SER A 81 13.24 -17.64 -7.24
N THR A 82 12.24 -17.07 -7.90
CA THR A 82 12.33 -16.99 -9.36
C THR A 82 13.17 -15.74 -9.67
N GLY A 83 14.23 -15.84 -10.47
CA GLY A 83 15.02 -14.67 -10.90
C GLY A 83 14.26 -13.70 -11.82
N GLU A 84 12.94 -13.70 -11.74
CA GLU A 84 12.05 -12.90 -12.56
C GLU A 84 11.66 -11.63 -11.79
N PRO A 85 11.74 -10.45 -12.43
CA PRO A 85 11.41 -9.19 -11.78
C PRO A 85 9.92 -9.13 -11.41
N THR A 86 9.60 -8.57 -10.25
CA THR A 86 8.22 -8.33 -9.81
C THR A 86 7.55 -7.23 -10.66
N VAL A 87 6.23 -7.08 -10.57
CA VAL A 87 5.54 -5.97 -11.25
C VAL A 87 6.01 -4.60 -10.73
N GLY A 88 6.36 -4.50 -9.45
CA GLY A 88 6.98 -3.33 -8.83
C GLY A 88 8.36 -3.04 -9.42
N ASP A 89 9.22 -4.06 -9.54
CA ASP A 89 10.55 -3.93 -10.16
C ASP A 89 10.48 -3.47 -11.61
N ILE A 90 9.51 -4.02 -12.37
CA ILE A 90 9.29 -3.67 -13.77
C ILE A 90 8.88 -2.20 -13.89
N ALA A 91 7.94 -1.76 -13.05
CA ALA A 91 7.45 -0.37 -13.03
C ALA A 91 8.51 0.63 -12.54
N ALA A 92 9.33 0.25 -11.56
CA ALA A 92 10.39 1.11 -11.02
C ALA A 92 11.51 1.37 -12.03
N LYS A 93 11.87 0.34 -12.82
CA LYS A 93 12.89 0.45 -13.89
C LYS A 93 12.38 1.24 -15.10
N ASP A 94 11.11 1.10 -15.43
CA ASP A 94 10.49 1.81 -16.55
C ASP A 94 9.06 2.20 -16.23
N TYR A 95 8.87 3.47 -15.84
CA TYR A 95 7.56 3.98 -15.49
C TYR A 95 6.54 3.92 -16.65
N ARG A 96 6.98 3.79 -17.91
CA ARG A 96 6.04 3.57 -19.04
C ARG A 96 5.31 2.24 -18.91
N LYS A 97 5.95 1.24 -18.30
CA LYS A 97 5.34 -0.06 -17.99
C LYS A 97 4.34 0.02 -16.84
N ALA A 98 4.55 0.94 -15.89
CA ALA A 98 3.57 1.27 -14.86
C ALA A 98 2.22 1.71 -15.46
N GLU A 99 2.27 2.57 -16.51
CA GLU A 99 1.07 2.99 -17.23
C GLU A 99 0.38 1.85 -18.00
N VAL A 100 1.13 0.83 -18.43
CA VAL A 100 0.53 -0.41 -18.99
C VAL A 100 -0.22 -1.17 -17.92
N PHE A 101 0.41 -1.45 -16.78
CA PHE A 101 -0.23 -2.15 -15.66
C PHE A 101 -1.51 -1.46 -15.21
N LYS A 102 -1.46 -0.14 -15.05
CA LYS A 102 -2.60 0.70 -14.72
C LYS A 102 -3.76 0.56 -15.71
N LYS A 103 -3.50 0.65 -17.02
CA LYS A 103 -4.53 0.48 -18.06
C LYS A 103 -5.16 -0.91 -18.05
N MET A 104 -4.39 -1.91 -17.62
CA MET A 104 -4.82 -3.30 -17.52
C MET A 104 -5.40 -3.63 -16.13
N GLY A 105 -5.51 -2.66 -15.22
CA GLY A 105 -6.04 -2.89 -13.86
C GLY A 105 -5.15 -3.77 -12.97
N ILE A 106 -3.87 -3.89 -13.30
CA ILE A 106 -2.88 -4.65 -12.53
C ILE A 106 -2.36 -3.77 -11.39
N ASP A 107 -2.45 -4.27 -10.16
CA ASP A 107 -2.00 -3.59 -8.94
C ASP A 107 -0.48 -3.71 -8.76
N PHE A 108 0.26 -2.76 -9.31
CA PHE A 108 1.72 -2.69 -9.21
C PHE A 108 2.21 -1.75 -8.09
N CYS A 109 1.32 -0.99 -7.45
CA CYS A 109 1.68 -0.01 -6.42
C CYS A 109 1.66 -0.64 -5.01
N CYS A 110 0.55 -1.25 -4.62
CA CYS A 110 0.41 -1.96 -3.35
C CYS A 110 0.80 -3.44 -3.52
N GLY A 111 0.35 -4.07 -4.61
CA GLY A 111 0.68 -5.45 -4.99
C GLY A 111 2.06 -5.63 -5.66
N GLY A 112 2.97 -4.67 -5.52
CA GLY A 112 4.23 -4.59 -6.27
C GLY A 112 5.17 -5.78 -6.12
N GLU A 113 5.09 -6.51 -5.00
CA GLU A 113 5.95 -7.68 -4.70
C GLU A 113 5.57 -8.93 -5.50
N LYS A 114 4.42 -8.94 -6.19
CA LYS A 114 3.93 -10.08 -6.98
C LYS A 114 4.69 -10.25 -8.29
N SER A 115 4.82 -11.48 -8.75
CA SER A 115 5.30 -11.78 -10.10
C SER A 115 4.31 -11.27 -11.15
N LEU A 116 4.78 -11.07 -12.38
CA LEU A 116 3.93 -10.70 -13.52
C LEU A 116 2.79 -11.71 -13.72
N LYS A 117 3.08 -12.99 -13.53
CA LYS A 117 2.13 -14.09 -13.68
C LYS A 117 1.01 -14.03 -12.65
N GLU A 118 1.35 -13.83 -11.39
CA GLU A 118 0.37 -13.73 -10.30
C GLU A 118 -0.54 -12.52 -10.48
N ALA A 119 0.07 -11.35 -10.73
CA ALA A 119 -0.67 -10.10 -10.89
C ALA A 119 -1.59 -10.14 -12.13
N SER A 120 -1.14 -10.78 -13.22
CA SER A 120 -1.95 -11.03 -14.42
C SER A 120 -3.14 -11.96 -14.13
N ALA A 121 -2.93 -13.04 -13.37
CA ALA A 121 -3.97 -13.98 -13.01
C ALA A 121 -5.04 -13.34 -12.11
N GLU A 122 -4.65 -12.51 -11.14
CA GLU A 122 -5.57 -11.76 -10.28
C GLU A 122 -6.39 -10.73 -11.06
N ALA A 123 -5.77 -10.07 -12.05
CA ALA A 123 -6.47 -9.16 -12.94
C ALA A 123 -7.41 -9.88 -13.94
N GLY A 124 -7.35 -11.20 -14.03
CA GLY A 124 -8.13 -11.99 -14.99
C GLY A 124 -7.66 -11.82 -16.44
N ILE A 125 -6.38 -11.46 -16.65
CA ILE A 125 -5.80 -11.18 -17.96
C ILE A 125 -4.79 -12.29 -18.32
N PRO A 126 -4.76 -12.77 -19.58
CA PRO A 126 -3.72 -13.69 -20.03
C PRO A 126 -2.33 -13.06 -19.96
N ILE A 127 -1.36 -13.77 -19.39
CA ILE A 127 0.01 -13.24 -19.21
C ILE A 127 0.66 -12.80 -20.54
N GLU A 128 0.41 -13.52 -21.63
CA GLU A 128 0.91 -13.18 -22.97
C GLU A 128 0.40 -11.81 -23.44
N GLU A 129 -0.82 -11.43 -23.07
CA GLU A 129 -1.39 -10.12 -23.41
C GLU A 129 -0.65 -9.00 -22.66
N VAL A 130 -0.36 -9.22 -21.38
CA VAL A 130 0.39 -8.27 -20.55
C VAL A 130 1.82 -8.13 -21.09
N GLU A 131 2.52 -9.23 -21.36
CA GLU A 131 3.88 -9.21 -21.91
C GLU A 131 3.95 -8.46 -23.25
N ASN A 132 3.00 -8.72 -24.16
CA ASN A 132 2.92 -8.02 -25.43
C ASN A 132 2.71 -6.51 -25.26
N ALA A 133 1.84 -6.09 -24.34
CA ALA A 133 1.60 -4.69 -24.04
C ALA A 133 2.84 -4.00 -23.43
N LEU A 134 3.55 -4.68 -22.52
CA LEU A 134 4.79 -4.18 -21.93
C LEU A 134 5.90 -4.00 -22.96
N ASN A 135 6.07 -4.97 -23.87
CA ASN A 135 7.05 -4.89 -24.95
C ASN A 135 6.74 -3.76 -25.94
N ALA A 136 5.46 -3.53 -26.24
CA ALA A 136 5.04 -2.43 -27.11
C ALA A 136 5.34 -1.04 -26.48
N ALA A 137 5.20 -0.92 -25.15
CA ALA A 137 5.46 0.32 -24.44
C ALA A 137 6.96 0.72 -24.41
N GLU A 138 7.89 -0.24 -24.48
CA GLU A 138 9.34 0.04 -24.56
C GLU A 138 9.69 0.88 -25.80
N SER A 139 8.94 0.71 -26.89
CA SER A 139 9.14 1.40 -28.17
C SER A 139 8.48 2.77 -28.25
N ALA A 140 7.65 3.14 -27.27
CA ALA A 140 6.97 4.42 -27.24
C ALA A 140 7.88 5.50 -26.65
N THR A 141 8.17 6.53 -27.45
CA THR A 141 8.85 7.77 -27.02
C THR A 141 7.88 8.64 -26.22
N ILE A 142 7.90 8.50 -24.89
CA ILE A 142 7.33 9.49 -23.97
C ILE A 142 8.47 10.05 -23.11
N VAL A 143 8.43 11.36 -22.91
CA VAL A 143 9.54 12.24 -22.50
C VAL A 143 9.83 12.21 -20.98
N ASP A 144 9.03 11.53 -20.18
CA ASP A 144 9.12 11.53 -18.70
C ASP A 144 9.42 10.15 -18.08
N ALA A 145 10.22 9.32 -18.74
CA ALA A 145 10.72 8.07 -18.16
C ALA A 145 11.97 8.34 -17.31
N TYR A 146 11.78 8.82 -16.07
CA TYR A 146 12.87 8.91 -15.10
C TYR A 146 13.16 7.53 -14.51
N ASP A 147 14.43 7.16 -14.47
CA ASP A 147 14.91 6.02 -13.70
C ASP A 147 15.04 6.46 -12.22
N TYR A 148 13.90 6.46 -11.52
CA TYR A 148 13.82 6.80 -10.10
C TYR A 148 14.69 5.89 -9.23
N ASP A 149 15.02 4.70 -9.73
CA ASP A 149 15.86 3.74 -9.04
C ASP A 149 17.31 4.23 -8.90
N LYS A 150 17.75 5.15 -9.76
CA LYS A 150 19.05 5.83 -9.64
C LYS A 150 19.06 7.04 -8.71
N TRP A 151 17.90 7.49 -8.22
CA TRP A 151 17.84 8.70 -7.42
C TRP A 151 18.33 8.46 -5.99
N PRO A 152 19.09 9.40 -5.39
CA PRO A 152 19.38 9.38 -3.96
C PRO A 152 18.09 9.41 -3.14
N ILE A 153 18.02 8.62 -2.07
CA ILE A 153 16.80 8.48 -1.27
C ILE A 153 16.34 9.78 -0.64
N GLU A 154 17.26 10.69 -0.28
CA GLU A 154 16.91 11.99 0.28
C GLU A 154 16.22 12.87 -0.75
N PHE A 155 16.73 12.84 -1.99
CA PHE A 155 16.16 13.59 -3.10
C PHE A 155 14.82 13.01 -3.53
N LEU A 156 14.67 11.68 -3.53
CA LEU A 156 13.40 11.02 -3.84
C LEU A 156 12.32 11.39 -2.81
N ALA A 157 12.65 11.39 -1.52
CA ALA A 157 11.74 11.84 -0.46
C ALA A 157 11.34 13.32 -0.64
N ASP A 158 12.29 14.21 -0.96
CA ASP A 158 11.98 15.61 -1.27
C ASP A 158 11.08 15.75 -2.51
N PHE A 159 11.34 14.98 -3.56
CA PHE A 159 10.53 14.99 -4.77
C PHE A 159 9.09 14.57 -4.50
N ILE A 160 8.88 13.50 -3.72
CA ILE A 160 7.55 13.02 -3.35
C ILE A 160 6.77 14.10 -2.59
N ILE A 161 7.39 14.76 -1.59
CA ILE A 161 6.76 15.87 -0.86
C ILE A 161 6.37 17.01 -1.82
N ASN A 162 7.30 17.47 -2.64
CA ASN A 162 7.13 18.69 -3.44
C ASN A 162 6.28 18.47 -4.70
N THR A 163 5.96 17.22 -5.03
CA THR A 163 5.16 16.88 -6.22
C THR A 163 3.82 16.29 -5.80
N HIS A 164 3.86 15.12 -5.16
CA HIS A 164 2.67 14.32 -4.86
C HIS A 164 1.94 14.83 -3.62
N HIS A 165 2.66 15.07 -2.51
CA HIS A 165 2.01 15.55 -1.29
C HIS A 165 1.45 16.97 -1.49
N GLN A 166 2.20 17.82 -2.21
CA GLN A 166 1.71 19.15 -2.58
C GLN A 166 0.45 19.08 -3.45
N TYR A 167 0.43 18.18 -4.44
CA TYR A 167 -0.77 17.96 -5.26
C TYR A 167 -1.99 17.57 -4.41
N VAL A 168 -1.83 16.65 -3.46
CA VAL A 168 -2.90 16.26 -2.54
C VAL A 168 -3.41 17.47 -1.75
N ARG A 169 -2.52 18.27 -1.15
CA ARG A 169 -2.91 19.46 -0.38
C ARG A 169 -3.68 20.48 -1.23
N ASP A 170 -3.24 20.71 -2.45
CA ASP A 170 -3.83 21.71 -3.34
C ASP A 170 -5.22 21.28 -3.85
N ASN A 171 -5.48 19.97 -3.96
CA ASN A 171 -6.70 19.45 -4.59
C ASN A 171 -7.72 18.85 -3.61
N ALA A 172 -7.32 18.43 -2.40
CA ALA A 172 -8.20 17.72 -1.46
C ALA A 172 -9.49 18.51 -1.15
N GLU A 173 -9.37 19.79 -0.77
CA GLU A 173 -10.55 20.60 -0.45
C GLU A 173 -11.47 20.78 -1.67
N ILE A 174 -10.89 20.99 -2.86
CA ILE A 174 -11.63 21.18 -4.10
C ILE A 174 -12.44 19.92 -4.44
N ILE A 175 -11.80 18.76 -4.36
CA ILE A 175 -12.43 17.46 -4.63
C ILE A 175 -13.56 17.20 -3.64
N ASN A 176 -13.30 17.38 -2.34
CA ASN A 176 -14.30 17.19 -1.29
C ASN A 176 -15.54 18.08 -1.51
N ASN A 177 -15.32 19.38 -1.74
CA ASN A 177 -16.40 20.34 -1.97
C ASN A 177 -17.20 20.00 -3.23
N MET A 178 -16.53 19.55 -4.29
CA MET A 178 -17.21 19.14 -5.52
C MET A 178 -18.02 17.85 -5.33
N ALA A 179 -17.49 16.87 -4.60
CA ALA A 179 -18.18 15.63 -4.30
C ALA A 179 -19.50 15.88 -3.54
N VAL A 180 -19.45 16.72 -2.50
CA VAL A 180 -20.65 17.15 -1.75
C VAL A 180 -21.64 17.88 -2.66
N LYS A 181 -21.16 18.85 -3.46
CA LYS A 181 -22.02 19.64 -4.35
C LYS A 181 -22.74 18.78 -5.40
N VAL A 182 -22.01 17.88 -6.05
CA VAL A 182 -22.56 16.98 -7.09
C VAL A 182 -23.56 16.03 -6.46
N SER A 183 -23.23 15.46 -5.30
CA SER A 183 -24.13 14.60 -4.53
C SER A 183 -25.44 15.31 -4.18
N GLU A 184 -25.38 16.49 -3.58
CA GLU A 184 -26.58 17.23 -3.18
C GLU A 184 -27.51 17.56 -4.35
N HIS A 185 -26.94 17.86 -5.53
CA HIS A 185 -27.72 18.19 -6.72
C HIS A 185 -28.33 16.96 -7.40
N HIS A 186 -27.62 15.83 -7.43
CA HIS A 186 -27.96 14.67 -8.26
C HIS A 186 -28.51 13.46 -7.47
N LYS A 187 -28.45 13.46 -6.12
CA LYS A 187 -28.83 12.31 -5.27
C LYS A 187 -30.22 11.72 -5.51
N ALA A 188 -31.16 12.49 -6.06
CA ALA A 188 -32.50 11.99 -6.38
C ALA A 188 -32.49 10.97 -7.53
N ASN A 189 -31.60 11.15 -8.52
CA ASN A 189 -31.47 10.27 -9.68
C ASN A 189 -30.25 9.34 -9.58
N HIS A 190 -29.29 9.68 -8.71
CA HIS A 190 -28.00 9.01 -8.55
C HIS A 190 -27.74 8.70 -7.07
N PRO A 191 -28.39 7.65 -6.52
CA PRO A 191 -28.38 7.33 -5.09
C PRO A 191 -27.00 6.86 -4.56
N GLU A 192 -26.05 6.58 -5.44
CA GLU A 192 -24.67 6.22 -5.11
C GLU A 192 -23.79 7.43 -4.73
N LEU A 193 -24.16 8.64 -5.16
CA LEU A 193 -23.36 9.85 -4.93
C LEU A 193 -23.23 10.27 -3.45
N PRO A 194 -24.25 10.11 -2.58
CA PRO A 194 -24.10 10.34 -1.15
C PRO A 194 -23.02 9.46 -0.51
N GLU A 195 -22.99 8.18 -0.88
CA GLU A 195 -21.97 7.25 -0.40
C GLU A 195 -20.59 7.66 -0.92
N LEU A 196 -20.47 7.94 -2.22
CA LEU A 196 -19.21 8.41 -2.82
C LEU A 196 -18.68 9.67 -2.12
N ALA A 197 -19.53 10.68 -1.90
CA ALA A 197 -19.12 11.92 -1.26
C ALA A 197 -18.64 11.70 0.19
N THR A 198 -19.31 10.82 0.93
CA THR A 198 -18.90 10.46 2.30
C THR A 198 -17.57 9.71 2.30
N LYS A 199 -17.37 8.77 1.38
CA LYS A 199 -16.14 7.99 1.30
C LYS A 199 -14.95 8.82 0.83
N VAL A 200 -15.15 9.70 -0.15
CA VAL A 200 -14.15 10.68 -0.58
C VAL A 200 -13.74 11.61 0.57
N HIS A 201 -14.70 12.04 1.40
CA HIS A 201 -14.39 12.88 2.56
C HIS A 201 -13.43 12.21 3.54
N TYR A 202 -13.75 10.98 3.97
CA TYR A 202 -12.92 10.23 4.92
C TYR A 202 -11.56 9.88 4.33
N PHE A 203 -11.52 9.40 3.10
CA PHE A 203 -10.28 9.12 2.39
C PHE A 203 -9.34 10.35 2.37
N LEU A 204 -9.85 11.54 2.01
CA LEU A 204 -9.04 12.75 1.96
C LEU A 204 -8.56 13.22 3.35
N GLN A 205 -9.29 12.91 4.41
CA GLN A 205 -8.84 13.15 5.79
C GLN A 205 -7.73 12.18 6.19
N ASP A 206 -7.92 10.89 5.88
CA ASP A 206 -6.95 9.84 6.22
C ASP A 206 -5.63 10.06 5.48
N ILE A 207 -5.67 10.40 4.19
CA ILE A 207 -4.47 10.75 3.44
C ILE A 207 -3.76 11.95 4.04
N GLN A 208 -4.46 13.02 4.44
CA GLN A 208 -3.78 14.18 5.04
C GLN A 208 -3.03 13.82 6.32
N HIS A 209 -3.61 12.99 7.19
CA HIS A 209 -2.92 12.48 8.38
C HIS A 209 -1.77 11.53 8.03
N HIS A 210 -1.93 10.72 6.99
CA HIS A 210 -0.89 9.85 6.46
C HIS A 210 0.34 10.66 6.02
N LEU A 211 0.16 11.66 5.15
CA LEU A 211 1.25 12.53 4.66
C LEU A 211 1.98 13.23 5.81
N GLN A 212 1.26 13.64 6.86
CA GLN A 212 1.88 14.27 8.03
C GLN A 212 2.86 13.33 8.74
N LYS A 213 2.51 12.06 8.93
CA LYS A 213 3.42 11.07 9.53
C LYS A 213 4.66 10.86 8.68
N GLU A 214 4.49 10.85 7.36
CA GLU A 214 5.63 10.73 6.45
C GLU A 214 6.57 11.93 6.56
N GLU A 215 6.03 13.13 6.48
CA GLU A 215 6.81 14.37 6.43
C GLU A 215 7.45 14.75 7.76
N GLU A 216 6.76 14.51 8.87
CA GLU A 216 7.24 14.91 10.19
C GLU A 216 8.10 13.82 10.86
N ILE A 217 7.90 12.54 10.50
CA ILE A 217 8.55 11.41 11.18
C ILE A 217 9.36 10.56 10.20
N LEU A 218 8.72 9.89 9.24
CA LEU A 218 9.39 8.84 8.46
C LEU A 218 10.46 9.41 7.52
N PHE A 219 10.15 10.39 6.68
CA PHE A 219 11.10 10.94 5.71
C PHE A 219 12.29 11.65 6.39
N PRO A 220 12.10 12.43 7.48
CA PRO A 220 13.23 12.90 8.28
C PRO A 220 14.12 11.78 8.78
N ASN A 221 13.56 10.66 9.27
CA ASN A 221 14.33 9.50 9.71
C ASN A 221 15.08 8.82 8.55
N ILE A 222 14.46 8.68 7.38
CA ILE A 222 15.11 8.18 6.15
C ILE A 222 16.31 9.06 5.79
N LYS A 223 16.16 10.38 5.81
CA LYS A 223 17.24 11.34 5.51
C LYS A 223 18.36 11.27 6.54
N ASN A 224 18.03 11.17 7.82
CA ASN A 224 19.01 11.00 8.90
C ASN A 224 19.80 9.70 8.75
N LEU A 225 19.12 8.61 8.39
CA LEU A 225 19.73 7.32 8.10
C LEU A 225 20.72 7.41 6.92
N ALA A 226 20.31 8.09 5.84
CA ALA A 226 21.15 8.36 4.68
C ALA A 226 22.41 9.16 5.03
N ALA A 227 22.24 10.25 5.80
CA ALA A 227 23.35 11.07 6.28
C ALA A 227 24.30 10.28 7.19
N ALA A 228 23.76 9.46 8.09
CA ALA A 228 24.57 8.64 9.00
C ALA A 228 25.41 7.60 8.26
N SER A 229 24.84 6.95 7.24
CA SER A 229 25.57 6.02 6.38
C SER A 229 26.71 6.71 5.62
N LYS A 230 26.45 7.89 5.02
CA LYS A 230 27.48 8.67 4.31
C LYS A 230 28.62 9.11 5.23
N ASN A 231 28.28 9.56 6.45
CA ASN A 231 29.23 10.08 7.42
C ASN A 231 29.85 9.00 8.31
N LYS A 232 29.46 7.72 8.15
CA LYS A 232 29.85 6.60 9.00
C LYS A 232 29.60 6.86 10.49
N THR A 233 28.49 7.53 10.81
CA THR A 233 28.07 7.80 12.19
C THR A 233 27.07 6.75 12.66
N LYS A 234 26.91 6.63 13.97
CA LYS A 234 25.96 5.68 14.57
C LYS A 234 24.52 6.04 14.18
N ALA A 235 23.74 5.05 13.79
CA ALA A 235 22.29 5.16 13.62
C ALA A 235 21.60 4.05 14.42
N TYR A 236 20.32 4.25 14.73
CA TYR A 236 19.52 3.27 15.46
C TYR A 236 18.64 2.50 14.46
N LYS A 237 18.64 1.17 14.58
CA LYS A 237 17.75 0.30 13.80
C LYS A 237 16.32 0.39 14.33
N GLY A 238 15.35 0.15 13.44
CA GLY A 238 13.92 0.14 13.74
C GLY A 238 13.26 1.52 13.71
N MET A 239 14.01 2.59 13.39
CA MET A 239 13.45 3.94 13.25
C MET A 239 12.75 4.15 11.91
N VAL A 240 13.01 3.28 10.93
CA VAL A 240 12.50 3.40 9.57
C VAL A 240 11.61 2.21 9.19
N SER A 241 12.08 0.99 9.40
CA SER A 241 11.31 -0.23 9.06
C SER A 241 9.93 -0.29 9.72
N GLY A 242 9.83 -0.04 11.02
CA GLY A 242 8.53 -0.04 11.73
C GLY A 242 7.50 0.94 11.12
N PRO A 243 7.82 2.24 11.02
CA PRO A 243 6.92 3.21 10.40
C PRO A 243 6.61 2.93 8.91
N ILE A 244 7.56 2.41 8.12
CA ILE A 244 7.31 2.00 6.71
C ILE A 244 6.17 0.99 6.62
N GLN A 245 6.16 -0.02 7.51
CA GLN A 245 5.11 -1.03 7.48
C GLN A 245 3.73 -0.39 7.76
N MET A 246 3.67 0.57 8.70
CA MET A 246 2.45 1.34 8.94
C MET A 246 1.97 2.07 7.68
N MET A 247 2.88 2.72 6.95
CA MET A 247 2.54 3.43 5.72
C MET A 247 2.02 2.46 4.64
N LYS A 248 2.68 1.31 4.44
CA LYS A 248 2.24 0.28 3.48
C LYS A 248 0.82 -0.22 3.76
N MET A 249 0.44 -0.43 5.02
CA MET A 249 -0.92 -0.84 5.39
C MET A 249 -1.96 0.25 5.11
N GLU A 250 -1.60 1.51 5.32
CA GLU A 250 -2.48 2.63 4.98
C GLU A 250 -2.62 2.81 3.47
N HIS A 251 -1.57 2.50 2.70
CA HIS A 251 -1.64 2.43 1.24
C HIS A 251 -2.59 1.34 0.74
N GLU A 252 -2.54 0.15 1.33
CA GLU A 252 -3.49 -0.93 1.01
C GLU A 252 -4.94 -0.50 1.27
N HIS A 253 -5.20 0.09 2.44
CA HIS A 253 -6.52 0.63 2.78
C HIS A 253 -6.99 1.69 1.78
N SER A 254 -6.11 2.62 1.45
CA SER A 254 -6.37 3.69 0.46
C SER A 254 -6.63 3.11 -0.93
N GLY A 255 -5.94 2.03 -1.32
CA GLY A 255 -6.17 1.30 -2.55
C GLY A 255 -7.56 0.68 -2.63
N ASP A 256 -8.08 0.17 -1.51
CA ASP A 256 -9.44 -0.38 -1.43
C ASP A 256 -10.52 0.71 -1.54
N ASP A 257 -10.29 1.89 -0.97
CA ASP A 257 -11.16 3.05 -1.16
C ASP A 257 -11.23 3.48 -2.63
N LEU A 258 -10.09 3.52 -3.34
CA LEU A 258 -10.05 3.82 -4.77
C LEU A 258 -10.81 2.79 -5.61
N LYS A 259 -10.72 1.49 -5.27
CA LYS A 259 -11.53 0.44 -5.91
C LYS A 259 -13.03 0.68 -5.69
N LEU A 260 -13.42 1.11 -4.48
CA LEU A 260 -14.80 1.48 -4.17
C LEU A 260 -15.24 2.71 -4.98
N PHE A 261 -14.40 3.74 -5.12
CA PHE A 261 -14.71 4.92 -5.94
C PHE A 261 -14.95 4.51 -7.39
N ARG A 262 -14.08 3.69 -7.97
CA ARG A 262 -14.28 3.13 -9.31
C ARG A 262 -15.59 2.36 -9.43
N LYS A 263 -15.95 1.56 -8.43
CA LYS A 263 -17.22 0.82 -8.42
C LYS A 263 -18.43 1.77 -8.41
N LEU A 264 -18.45 2.74 -7.50
CA LEU A 264 -19.56 3.70 -7.36
C LEU A 264 -19.70 4.60 -8.59
N THR A 265 -18.59 4.96 -9.22
CA THR A 265 -18.57 5.86 -10.39
C THR A 265 -18.66 5.13 -11.73
N ASN A 266 -18.80 3.79 -11.72
CA ASN A 266 -18.69 2.95 -12.90
C ASN A 266 -17.43 3.28 -13.75
N ASN A 267 -16.27 3.22 -13.09
CA ASN A 267 -14.96 3.62 -13.62
C ASN A 267 -14.95 5.06 -14.15
N TYR A 268 -15.50 6.00 -13.38
CA TYR A 268 -15.60 7.41 -13.75
C TYR A 268 -16.35 7.66 -15.07
N THR A 269 -17.32 6.80 -15.40
CA THR A 269 -18.17 6.98 -16.59
C THR A 269 -19.27 7.99 -16.31
N LEU A 270 -19.40 9.00 -17.17
CA LEU A 270 -20.43 10.04 -17.00
C LEU A 270 -21.83 9.51 -17.38
N PRO A 271 -22.86 9.72 -16.53
CA PRO A 271 -24.23 9.46 -16.90
C PRO A 271 -24.75 10.50 -17.92
N ALA A 272 -25.86 10.18 -18.60
CA ALA A 272 -26.42 11.02 -19.66
C ALA A 272 -26.89 12.41 -19.18
N ASP A 273 -27.26 12.53 -17.90
CA ASP A 273 -27.70 13.76 -17.24
C ASP A 273 -26.57 14.46 -16.45
N ALA A 274 -25.31 14.06 -16.64
CA ALA A 274 -24.16 14.67 -15.98
C ALA A 274 -24.02 16.15 -16.34
N CYS A 275 -23.98 17.02 -15.34
CA CYS A 275 -23.64 18.43 -15.52
C CYS A 275 -22.11 18.66 -15.56
N ASN A 276 -21.69 19.89 -15.89
CA ASN A 276 -20.26 20.24 -15.92
C ASN A 276 -19.54 20.03 -14.58
N SER A 277 -20.22 20.24 -13.44
CA SER A 277 -19.63 19.98 -12.12
C SER A 277 -19.44 18.47 -11.86
N TYR A 278 -20.38 17.64 -12.32
CA TYR A 278 -20.25 16.19 -12.27
C TYR A 278 -19.05 15.74 -13.11
N LYS A 279 -18.97 16.22 -14.36
CA LYS A 279 -17.83 15.95 -15.24
C LYS A 279 -16.50 16.33 -14.60
N TYR A 280 -16.41 17.55 -14.07
CA TYR A 280 -15.21 18.04 -13.41
C TYR A 280 -14.81 17.20 -12.20
N LEU A 281 -15.77 16.76 -11.37
CA LEU A 281 -15.50 15.86 -10.25
C LEU A 281 -14.86 14.57 -10.71
N PHE A 282 -15.43 13.91 -11.72
CA PHE A 282 -14.95 12.62 -12.19
C PHE A 282 -13.57 12.73 -12.85
N GLU A 283 -13.35 13.79 -13.65
CA GLU A 283 -12.02 14.11 -14.18
C GLU A 283 -11.01 14.33 -13.06
N LYS A 284 -11.38 15.07 -12.00
CA LYS A 284 -10.50 15.33 -10.86
C LYS A 284 -10.23 14.11 -9.99
N LEU A 285 -11.22 13.25 -9.74
CA LEU A 285 -11.01 12.00 -9.02
C LEU A 285 -10.07 11.07 -9.79
N GLN A 286 -10.23 10.98 -11.11
CA GLN A 286 -9.33 10.19 -11.95
C GLN A 286 -7.92 10.78 -11.99
N GLU A 287 -7.78 12.10 -12.10
CA GLU A 287 -6.48 12.81 -12.02
C GLU A 287 -5.80 12.53 -10.67
N PHE A 288 -6.55 12.62 -9.57
CA PHE A 288 -6.05 12.33 -8.23
C PHE A 288 -5.62 10.88 -8.07
N GLU A 289 -6.45 9.92 -8.47
CA GLU A 289 -6.10 8.49 -8.41
C GLU A 289 -4.82 8.21 -9.21
N ASN A 290 -4.66 8.84 -10.37
CA ASN A 290 -3.46 8.68 -11.19
C ASN A 290 -2.19 9.18 -10.50
N ASP A 291 -2.25 10.36 -9.88
CA ASP A 291 -1.12 10.91 -9.12
C ASP A 291 -0.82 10.07 -7.89
N PHE A 292 -1.86 9.67 -7.15
CA PHE A 292 -1.73 8.90 -5.92
C PHE A 292 -1.19 7.48 -6.15
N ILE A 293 -1.57 6.80 -7.23
CA ILE A 293 -0.97 5.51 -7.61
C ILE A 293 0.52 5.68 -7.92
N LYS A 294 0.91 6.78 -8.59
CA LYS A 294 2.32 7.08 -8.86
C LYS A 294 3.09 7.33 -7.56
N HIS A 295 2.53 8.13 -6.68
CA HIS A 295 3.04 8.44 -5.35
C HIS A 295 3.34 7.15 -4.56
N ILE A 296 2.33 6.31 -4.34
CA ILE A 296 2.48 5.04 -3.62
C ILE A 296 3.53 4.15 -4.28
N HIS A 297 3.58 4.10 -5.62
CA HIS A 297 4.58 3.30 -6.31
C HIS A 297 6.01 3.75 -5.99
N LEU A 298 6.29 5.07 -6.04
CA LEU A 298 7.61 5.62 -5.70
C LEU A 298 8.01 5.29 -4.26
N GLU A 299 7.05 5.20 -3.35
CA GLU A 299 7.29 4.84 -1.96
C GLU A 299 7.51 3.35 -1.77
N ASN A 300 6.48 2.56 -2.06
CA ASN A 300 6.44 1.13 -1.77
C ASN A 300 7.52 0.34 -2.52
N ASN A 301 7.83 0.74 -3.76
CA ASN A 301 8.70 -0.03 -4.64
C ASN A 301 10.10 0.57 -4.79
N ILE A 302 10.33 1.80 -4.33
CA ILE A 302 11.63 2.49 -4.51
C ILE A 302 12.16 3.08 -3.21
N LEU A 303 11.46 4.05 -2.62
CA LEU A 303 11.96 4.76 -1.44
C LEU A 303 12.08 3.82 -0.23
N PHE A 304 11.01 3.09 0.09
CA PHE A 304 10.95 2.22 1.26
C PHE A 304 11.93 1.05 1.18
N PRO A 305 11.99 0.27 0.08
CA PRO A 305 12.97 -0.81 -0.03
C PRO A 305 14.42 -0.32 0.06
N LYS A 306 14.74 0.83 -0.53
CA LYS A 306 16.07 1.43 -0.42
C LYS A 306 16.38 1.83 1.02
N ALA A 307 15.41 2.41 1.74
CA ALA A 307 15.58 2.83 3.12
C ALA A 307 15.75 1.64 4.07
N GLU A 308 14.95 0.57 3.92
CA GLU A 308 15.08 -0.67 4.70
C GLU A 308 16.43 -1.36 4.42
N LYS A 309 16.84 -1.46 3.16
CA LYS A 309 18.16 -1.99 2.79
C LYS A 309 19.29 -1.19 3.42
N LEU A 310 19.16 0.14 3.45
CA LEU A 310 20.14 1.00 4.10
C LEU A 310 20.19 0.76 5.61
N GLU A 311 19.05 0.68 6.29
CA GLU A 311 18.96 0.43 7.73
C GLU A 311 19.61 -0.91 8.11
N ASN A 312 19.39 -1.94 7.30
CA ASN A 312 19.98 -3.26 7.48
C ASN A 312 21.51 -3.28 7.27
N SER A 313 22.04 -2.40 6.43
CA SER A 313 23.48 -2.29 6.16
C SER A 313 24.28 -1.57 7.25
N ILE A 314 23.63 -0.82 8.14
CA ILE A 314 24.31 -0.10 9.21
C ILE A 314 24.72 -1.09 10.32
N ALA A 315 26.01 -1.08 10.67
CA ALA A 315 26.54 -1.79 11.82
C ALA A 315 26.06 -1.14 13.13
N VAL A 316 25.56 -1.95 14.06
CA VAL A 316 25.04 -1.53 15.38
C VAL A 316 26.18 -1.19 16.34
#